data_AF-A0A9E6CGI2-F1
#
_entry.id   AF-A0A9E6CGI2-F1
#
_cell.length_a   1.000
_cell.length_b   1.000
_cell.length_c   1.000
_cell.angle_alpha   90.00
_cell.angle_beta   90.00
_cell.angle_gamma   90.00
#
_symmetry.space_group_name_H-M   'P 1'
#
loop_
_entity.id
_entity.type
_entity.pdbx_description
1 polymer ?
#
loop_
_entity_poly.entity_id
_entity_poly.type
_entity_poly.pdbx_seq_one_letter_code
_entity_poly.pdbx_strand_id
1 'polypeptide(L)'
;MKRVILKDRPRGFRSTGIVVKDNKLLLMKQVFKGEAFFTMPGGGWEENETLEDTCKREVMEEFTIEVVVGRCVYLLDSKTRINFVFECEYVSGNPELGGPEKERMNENDQYEVMWVDIEDARNLNIAPKETKKALFKYLDNRNVPTFFETIVKTLNKNILLVSPQNNKVPPDGYGGIERIVAEAYKYYTAEGYEVDVISKEGSKYHTCTMDSLEDLNLGKYRFIINYEHDEEVVKKLTNSGRRVFVILENNFAKKLMYVKDVDDAEFFVISPSQQKQYRKNLGITLDIKPNSIDTDFFRITGTYRAKDIVYIGGFGQQKSLISCIEYAKKHDLSIDFYGKDIFIDSEREYQKEFMKAVGEYNKASILHEVNDAEKVKLLNGYKYFIFLPSVDKDTWVEPFGIAPLEALACGCTVITQFDKGGHLSFCTRENSISYEDAPKTLDPEKVRGSVLKFDYRSIFKTYYPK
;
A
#
# COMPACT_ATOMS: atom_id res chain seq x y z
N MET A 1 24.97 -17.20 -29.29
CA MET A 1 24.14 -17.61 -28.12
C MET A 1 22.95 -16.67 -27.99
N LYS A 2 21.84 -17.09 -27.35
CA LYS A 2 20.66 -16.24 -27.17
C LYS A 2 20.84 -15.42 -25.88
N ARG A 3 20.84 -14.09 -25.99
CA ARG A 3 20.78 -13.21 -24.82
C ARG A 3 19.44 -13.42 -24.11
N VAL A 4 19.45 -13.53 -22.80
CA VAL A 4 18.21 -13.58 -22.02
C VAL A 4 17.59 -12.19 -21.93
N ILE A 5 16.39 -12.09 -22.46
CA ILE A 5 15.58 -10.87 -22.48
C ILE A 5 14.55 -10.98 -21.37
N LEU A 6 14.65 -10.11 -20.36
CA LEU A 6 13.62 -10.02 -19.32
C LEU A 6 12.46 -9.17 -19.84
N LYS A 7 11.22 -9.51 -19.43
CA LYS A 7 9.99 -8.82 -19.84
C LYS A 7 10.07 -7.29 -19.71
N ASP A 8 10.65 -6.80 -18.61
CA ASP A 8 10.77 -5.36 -18.31
C ASP A 8 12.19 -4.80 -18.50
N ARG A 9 13.13 -5.61 -18.99
CA ARG A 9 14.52 -5.20 -19.29
C ARG A 9 14.91 -5.79 -20.65
N PRO A 10 14.50 -5.16 -21.77
CA PRO A 10 14.66 -5.71 -23.12
C PRO A 10 16.11 -5.92 -23.55
N ARG A 11 17.09 -5.35 -22.84
CA ARG A 11 18.52 -5.52 -23.08
C ARG A 11 19.20 -6.46 -22.07
N GLY A 12 18.44 -7.14 -21.23
CA GLY A 12 18.90 -8.19 -20.31
C GLY A 12 19.86 -7.70 -19.22
N PHE A 13 20.74 -8.60 -18.79
CA PHE A 13 21.85 -8.32 -17.89
C PHE A 13 23.13 -7.97 -18.67
N ARG A 14 24.00 -7.16 -18.06
CA ARG A 14 25.32 -6.80 -18.56
C ARG A 14 26.34 -6.97 -17.43
N SER A 15 27.56 -7.36 -17.75
CA SER A 15 28.70 -7.28 -16.82
C SER A 15 29.74 -6.30 -17.33
N THR A 16 30.40 -5.56 -16.43
CA THR A 16 31.44 -4.57 -16.75
C THR A 16 32.61 -4.72 -15.78
N GLY A 17 33.85 -4.66 -16.29
CA GLY A 17 35.06 -4.78 -15.49
C GLY A 17 35.74 -3.45 -15.19
N ILE A 18 36.06 -3.17 -13.93
CA ILE A 18 36.93 -2.06 -13.51
C ILE A 18 38.35 -2.60 -13.42
N VAL A 19 39.19 -2.29 -14.41
CA VAL A 19 40.59 -2.71 -14.43
C VAL A 19 41.48 -1.53 -14.05
N VAL A 20 42.18 -1.64 -12.92
CA VAL A 20 43.12 -0.62 -12.44
C VAL A 20 44.51 -1.23 -12.29
N LYS A 21 45.53 -0.55 -12.84
CA LYS A 21 46.94 -0.95 -12.75
C LYS A 21 47.81 0.31 -12.66
N ASP A 22 48.77 0.34 -11.75
CA ASP A 22 49.73 1.45 -11.61
C ASP A 22 49.08 2.84 -11.51
N ASN A 23 48.01 2.95 -10.70
CA ASN A 23 47.17 4.15 -10.55
C ASN A 23 46.44 4.62 -11.82
N LYS A 24 46.37 3.78 -12.86
CA LYS A 24 45.66 4.06 -14.10
C LYS A 24 44.45 3.15 -14.26
N LEU A 25 43.36 3.73 -14.76
CA LEU A 25 42.15 3.03 -15.15
C LEU A 25 42.22 2.70 -16.64
N LEU A 26 41.89 1.46 -16.99
CA LEU A 26 41.78 1.04 -18.39
C LEU A 26 40.40 1.41 -18.93
N LEU A 27 40.37 2.17 -20.02
CA LEU A 27 39.15 2.65 -20.66
C LEU A 27 39.21 2.46 -22.17
N MET A 28 38.04 2.38 -22.79
CA MET A 28 37.87 2.56 -24.23
C MET A 28 37.31 3.95 -24.48
N LYS A 29 38.00 4.70 -25.32
CA LYS A 29 37.57 5.98 -25.87
C LYS A 29 36.83 5.71 -27.18
N GLN A 30 35.57 6.11 -27.26
CA GLN A 30 34.79 6.14 -28.49
C GLN A 30 34.64 7.59 -28.96
N VAL A 31 35.06 7.90 -30.18
CA VAL A 31 34.78 9.18 -30.84
C VAL A 31 33.67 8.95 -31.85
N PHE A 32 32.45 9.37 -31.50
CA PHE A 32 31.28 9.23 -32.34
C PHE A 32 30.78 10.60 -32.77
N LYS A 33 30.76 10.85 -34.09
CA LYS A 33 30.32 12.14 -34.68
C LYS A 33 30.98 13.38 -34.05
N GLY A 34 32.27 13.27 -33.69
CA GLY A 34 33.05 14.36 -33.09
C GLY A 34 32.93 14.48 -31.57
N GLU A 35 32.08 13.69 -30.91
CA GLU A 35 32.00 13.64 -29.45
C GLU A 35 32.78 12.43 -28.89
N ALA A 36 33.59 12.67 -27.87
CA ALA A 36 34.35 11.62 -27.20
C ALA A 36 33.61 11.13 -25.94
N PHE A 37 33.46 9.81 -25.84
CA PHE A 37 32.91 9.09 -24.71
C PHE A 37 33.91 8.05 -24.23
N PHE A 38 33.85 7.73 -22.93
CA PHE A 38 34.73 6.74 -22.33
C PHE A 38 33.92 5.65 -21.64
N THR A 39 34.28 4.40 -21.85
CA THR A 39 33.59 3.25 -21.27
C THR A 39 34.59 2.25 -20.70
N MET A 40 34.16 1.55 -19.67
CA MET A 40 34.83 0.35 -19.17
C MET A 40 34.42 -0.87 -20.03
N PRO A 41 35.26 -1.91 -20.09
CA PRO A 41 34.98 -3.09 -20.89
C PRO A 41 33.77 -3.83 -20.34
N GLY A 42 32.93 -4.35 -21.22
CA GLY A 42 31.79 -5.16 -20.80
C GLY A 42 30.75 -5.41 -21.86
N GLY A 43 29.89 -6.39 -21.59
CA GLY A 43 28.85 -6.79 -22.53
C GLY A 43 27.77 -7.65 -21.95
N GLY A 44 26.93 -8.17 -22.84
CA GLY A 44 25.68 -8.80 -22.48
C GLY A 44 25.92 -10.17 -21.88
N TRP A 45 25.17 -10.49 -20.82
CA TRP A 45 25.16 -11.84 -20.29
C TRP A 45 24.53 -12.81 -21.30
N GLU A 46 25.15 -13.98 -21.45
CA GLU A 46 24.73 -15.05 -22.36
C GLU A 46 24.37 -16.32 -21.57
N GLU A 47 23.49 -17.17 -22.13
CA GLU A 47 23.09 -18.41 -21.48
C GLU A 47 24.29 -19.32 -21.17
N ASN A 48 24.29 -19.90 -19.96
CA ASN A 48 25.32 -20.81 -19.42
C ASN A 48 26.63 -20.16 -18.94
N GLU A 49 26.66 -18.84 -18.77
CA GLU A 49 27.76 -18.12 -18.11
C GLU A 49 27.34 -17.64 -16.71
N THR A 50 28.29 -17.47 -15.77
CA THR A 50 28.07 -16.60 -14.61
C THR A 50 28.21 -15.12 -15.00
N LEU A 51 27.79 -14.19 -14.14
CA LEU A 51 28.01 -12.75 -14.42
C LEU A 51 29.50 -12.41 -14.41
N GLU A 52 30.28 -13.13 -13.61
CA GLU A 52 31.73 -13.08 -13.54
C GLU A 52 32.37 -13.61 -14.83
N ASP A 53 31.89 -14.75 -15.36
CA ASP A 53 32.36 -15.30 -16.64
C ASP A 53 32.10 -14.32 -17.80
N THR A 54 30.90 -13.73 -17.86
CA THR A 54 30.58 -12.67 -18.82
C THR A 54 31.54 -11.48 -18.66
N CYS A 55 31.83 -11.04 -17.43
CA CYS A 55 32.79 -9.95 -17.20
C CYS A 55 34.18 -10.31 -17.74
N LYS A 56 34.66 -11.51 -17.44
CA LYS A 56 35.98 -11.99 -17.87
C LYS A 56 36.08 -12.10 -19.39
N ARG A 57 35.07 -12.70 -20.03
CA ARG A 57 34.99 -12.84 -21.48
C ARG A 57 35.03 -11.49 -22.18
N GLU A 58 34.19 -10.56 -21.75
CA GLU A 58 34.07 -9.24 -22.39
C GLU A 58 35.34 -8.40 -22.22
N VAL A 59 36.01 -8.49 -21.06
CA VAL A 59 37.32 -7.85 -20.85
C VAL A 59 38.38 -8.39 -21.81
N MET A 60 38.40 -9.71 -22.02
CA MET A 60 39.30 -10.33 -23.00
C MET A 60 38.93 -9.96 -24.44
N GLU A 61 37.66 -10.06 -24.81
CA GLU A 61 37.17 -9.82 -26.17
C GLU A 61 37.37 -8.36 -26.60
N GLU A 62 37.05 -7.39 -25.74
CA GLU A 62 37.13 -5.98 -26.08
C GLU A 62 38.56 -5.43 -25.95
N PHE A 63 39.30 -5.82 -24.90
CA PHE A 63 40.57 -5.16 -24.54
C PHE A 63 41.80 -6.08 -24.66
N THR A 64 41.64 -7.36 -25.05
CA THR A 64 42.75 -8.32 -25.27
C THR A 64 43.64 -8.52 -24.03
N ILE A 65 43.04 -8.52 -22.83
CA ILE A 65 43.76 -8.73 -21.57
C ILE A 65 43.12 -9.82 -20.70
N GLU A 66 43.95 -10.50 -19.92
CA GLU A 66 43.52 -11.45 -18.90
C GLU A 66 43.34 -10.75 -17.55
N VAL A 67 42.25 -11.08 -16.86
CA VAL A 67 41.93 -10.57 -15.52
C VAL A 67 41.41 -11.67 -14.59
N VAL A 68 41.59 -11.46 -13.29
CA VAL A 68 40.81 -12.15 -12.25
C VAL A 68 39.65 -11.25 -11.86
N VAL A 69 38.42 -11.74 -12.04
CA VAL A 69 37.21 -11.01 -11.64
C VAL A 69 37.03 -11.14 -10.13
N GLY A 70 37.02 -10.00 -9.45
CA GLY A 70 36.80 -9.88 -8.01
C GLY A 70 35.32 -9.67 -7.67
N ARG A 71 35.05 -8.91 -6.61
CA ARG A 71 33.68 -8.70 -6.14
C ARG A 71 32.87 -7.79 -7.08
N CYS A 72 31.55 -7.97 -7.09
CA CYS A 72 30.63 -6.98 -7.65
C CYS A 72 30.63 -5.72 -6.76
N VAL A 73 31.05 -4.60 -7.32
CA VAL A 73 31.22 -3.32 -6.59
C VAL A 73 29.93 -2.53 -6.59
N TYR A 74 29.27 -2.42 -7.74
CA TYR A 74 27.98 -1.75 -7.81
C TYR A 74 27.13 -2.27 -8.96
N LEU A 75 25.82 -2.07 -8.83
CA LEU A 75 24.86 -2.33 -9.89
C LEU A 75 24.36 -1.00 -10.45
N LEU A 76 24.20 -0.95 -11.76
CA LEU A 76 23.56 0.17 -12.44
C LEU A 76 22.26 -0.30 -13.09
N ASP A 77 21.12 0.15 -12.58
CA ASP A 77 19.81 -0.11 -13.19
C ASP A 77 19.40 1.02 -14.12
N SER A 78 19.06 0.62 -15.33
CA SER A 78 18.53 1.49 -16.38
C SER A 78 17.18 0.97 -16.83
N LYS A 79 16.42 1.80 -17.57
CA LYS A 79 15.12 1.38 -18.11
C LYS A 79 15.17 0.10 -18.96
N THR A 80 16.33 -0.28 -19.50
CA THR A 80 16.43 -1.39 -20.45
C THR A 80 17.30 -2.55 -19.99
N ARG A 81 18.16 -2.37 -18.98
CA ARG A 81 19.09 -3.38 -18.47
C ARG A 81 19.55 -3.11 -17.05
N ILE A 82 19.98 -4.15 -16.36
CA ILE A 82 20.78 -4.07 -15.13
C ILE A 82 22.23 -4.42 -15.48
N ASN A 83 23.17 -3.56 -15.12
CA ASN A 83 24.61 -3.75 -15.33
C ASN A 83 25.29 -4.05 -14.00
N PHE A 84 26.00 -5.17 -13.91
CA PHE A 84 26.80 -5.59 -12.77
C PHE A 84 28.24 -5.18 -13.00
N VAL A 85 28.80 -4.37 -12.12
CA VAL A 85 30.16 -3.82 -12.30
C VAL A 85 31.09 -4.44 -11.26
N PHE A 86 32.11 -5.14 -11.75
CA PHE A 86 33.07 -5.89 -10.96
C PHE A 86 34.42 -5.17 -10.89
N GLU A 87 35.13 -5.33 -9.78
CA GLU A 87 36.57 -5.02 -9.77
C GLU A 87 37.34 -6.16 -10.42
N CYS A 88 38.37 -5.84 -11.19
CA CYS A 88 39.17 -6.81 -11.91
C CYS A 88 40.65 -6.57 -11.64
N GLU A 89 41.35 -7.62 -11.23
CA GLU A 89 42.80 -7.62 -11.08
C GLU A 89 43.43 -7.96 -12.44
N TYR A 90 44.30 -7.08 -12.94
CA TYR A 90 45.04 -7.31 -14.19
C TYR A 90 46.05 -8.44 -14.01
N VAL A 91 46.07 -9.39 -14.95
CA VAL A 91 47.04 -10.51 -14.96
C VAL A 91 48.08 -10.33 -16.07
N SER A 92 47.64 -10.23 -17.34
CA SER A 92 48.54 -10.19 -18.50
C SER A 92 47.84 -9.65 -19.76
N GLY A 93 48.62 -9.49 -20.84
CA GLY A 93 48.14 -9.00 -22.15
C GLY A 93 48.48 -7.53 -22.41
N ASN A 94 48.58 -7.15 -23.67
CA ASN A 94 48.75 -5.75 -24.08
C ASN A 94 47.38 -5.21 -24.49
N PRO A 95 46.88 -4.13 -23.86
CA PRO A 95 45.56 -3.62 -24.20
C PRO A 95 45.49 -3.19 -25.66
N GLU A 96 44.65 -3.89 -26.41
CA GLU A 96 44.39 -3.63 -27.82
C GLU A 96 42.90 -3.80 -28.07
N LEU A 97 42.35 -2.97 -28.96
CA LEU A 97 40.95 -3.06 -29.33
C LEU A 97 40.66 -4.39 -30.04
N GLY A 98 39.74 -5.14 -29.47
CA GLY A 98 39.15 -6.35 -30.03
C GLY A 98 37.63 -6.21 -30.20
N GLY A 99 36.97 -7.35 -30.39
CA GLY A 99 35.51 -7.44 -30.43
C GLY A 99 34.81 -6.74 -31.61
N PRO A 100 33.47 -6.67 -31.57
CA PRO A 100 32.66 -6.04 -32.61
C PRO A 100 32.99 -4.56 -32.86
N GLU A 101 33.51 -3.86 -31.85
CA GLU A 101 33.89 -2.45 -31.90
C GLU A 101 35.04 -2.24 -32.88
N LYS A 102 36.00 -3.17 -32.97
CA LYS A 102 37.06 -3.17 -33.97
C LYS A 102 36.50 -3.26 -35.40
N GLU A 103 35.49 -4.10 -35.61
CA GLU A 103 34.85 -4.30 -36.92
C GLU A 103 33.98 -3.10 -37.34
N ARG A 104 33.48 -2.32 -36.37
CA ARG A 104 32.62 -1.14 -36.61
C ARG A 104 33.38 0.13 -36.96
N MET A 105 34.70 0.15 -36.75
CA MET A 105 35.51 1.36 -36.95
C MET A 105 35.32 1.95 -38.36
N ASN A 106 34.99 3.23 -38.40
CA ASN A 106 34.88 4.01 -39.64
C ASN A 106 35.23 5.48 -39.36
N GLU A 107 35.17 6.34 -40.38
CA GLU A 107 35.53 7.77 -40.26
C GLU A 107 34.72 8.52 -39.17
N ASN A 108 33.51 8.06 -38.86
CA ASN A 108 32.58 8.72 -37.93
C ASN A 108 32.42 8.01 -36.58
N ASP A 109 33.06 6.85 -36.39
CA ASP A 109 32.98 6.03 -35.18
C ASP A 109 34.34 5.34 -34.95
N GLN A 110 35.15 5.93 -34.08
CA GLN A 110 36.52 5.47 -33.79
C GLN A 110 36.63 5.00 -32.35
N TYR A 111 37.37 3.92 -32.13
CA TYR A 111 37.59 3.32 -30.82
C TYR A 111 39.09 3.20 -30.51
N GLU A 112 39.48 3.49 -29.28
CA GLU A 112 40.86 3.40 -28.80
C GLU A 112 40.87 2.91 -27.36
N VAL A 113 41.63 1.86 -27.05
CA VAL A 113 41.83 1.36 -25.69
C VAL A 113 43.04 2.06 -25.08
N MET A 114 42.90 2.61 -23.88
CA MET A 114 43.94 3.43 -23.25
C MET A 114 43.94 3.36 -21.73
N TRP A 115 45.14 3.43 -21.14
CA TRP A 115 45.33 3.67 -19.71
C TRP A 115 45.25 5.17 -19.42
N VAL A 116 44.39 5.55 -18.50
CA VAL A 116 44.20 6.94 -18.06
C VAL A 116 44.51 7.04 -16.58
N ASP A 117 45.26 8.04 -16.14
CA ASP A 117 45.42 8.31 -14.71
C ASP A 117 44.04 8.51 -14.05
N ILE A 118 43.85 7.96 -12.85
CA ILE A 118 42.55 8.02 -12.15
C ILE A 118 42.08 9.47 -11.97
N GLU A 119 42.98 10.41 -11.70
CA GLU A 119 42.61 11.82 -11.50
C GLU A 119 42.23 12.49 -12.82
N ASP A 120 42.93 12.18 -13.92
CA ASP A 120 42.54 12.64 -15.26
C ASP A 120 41.19 12.06 -15.69
N ALA A 121 40.93 10.79 -15.36
CA ALA A 121 39.68 10.11 -15.66
C ALA A 121 38.46 10.79 -15.00
N ARG A 122 38.64 11.52 -13.88
CA ARG A 122 37.56 12.31 -13.24
C ARG A 122 37.01 13.39 -14.16
N ASN A 123 37.78 13.86 -15.12
CA ASN A 123 37.38 14.92 -16.04
C ASN A 123 36.82 14.38 -17.36
N LEU A 124 36.93 13.07 -17.61
CA LEU A 124 36.45 12.45 -18.85
C LEU A 124 34.93 12.26 -18.88
N ASN A 125 34.38 12.20 -20.09
CA ASN A 125 32.96 11.91 -20.34
C ASN A 125 32.70 10.40 -20.27
N ILE A 126 32.85 9.82 -19.06
CA ILE A 126 32.57 8.41 -18.83
C ILE A 126 31.06 8.17 -18.90
N ALA A 127 30.64 7.27 -19.78
CA ALA A 127 29.24 6.98 -20.06
C ALA A 127 28.82 5.60 -19.51
N PRO A 128 27.62 5.48 -18.94
CA PRO A 128 26.68 6.56 -18.58
C PRO A 128 27.18 7.43 -17.41
N LYS A 129 26.62 8.64 -17.26
CA LYS A 129 27.04 9.61 -16.22
C LYS A 129 26.93 9.04 -14.80
N GLU A 130 25.91 8.21 -14.56
CA GLU A 130 25.70 7.52 -13.28
C GLU A 130 26.78 6.49 -13.00
N THR A 131 27.31 5.81 -14.02
CA THR A 131 28.50 4.94 -13.90
C THR A 131 29.72 5.76 -13.45
N LYS A 132 29.95 6.95 -14.00
CA LYS A 132 31.06 7.81 -13.58
C LYS A 132 30.99 8.12 -12.08
N LYS A 133 29.81 8.53 -11.60
CA LYS A 133 29.57 8.82 -10.18
C LYS A 133 29.82 7.58 -9.30
N ALA A 134 29.27 6.43 -9.69
CA ALA A 134 29.44 5.16 -8.97
C ALA A 134 30.91 4.71 -8.91
N LEU A 135 31.58 4.76 -10.06
CA LEU A 135 32.99 4.40 -10.21
C LEU A 135 33.86 5.21 -9.24
N PHE A 136 33.76 6.55 -9.26
CA PHE A 136 34.61 7.37 -8.39
C PHE A 136 34.26 7.23 -6.91
N LYS A 137 32.98 7.01 -6.56
CA LYS A 137 32.61 6.65 -5.18
C LYS A 137 33.36 5.40 -4.69
N TYR A 138 33.57 4.41 -5.56
CA TYR A 138 34.36 3.22 -5.24
C TYR A 138 35.88 3.48 -5.29
N LEU A 139 36.38 4.20 -6.30
CA LEU A 139 37.82 4.49 -6.40
C LEU A 139 38.32 5.33 -5.22
N ASP A 140 37.49 6.24 -4.69
CA ASP A 140 37.79 7.06 -3.51
C ASP A 140 37.81 6.24 -2.21
N ASN A 141 37.08 5.11 -2.16
CA ASN A 141 37.06 4.21 -1.01
C ASN A 141 36.83 2.76 -1.46
N ARG A 142 37.91 2.00 -1.60
CA ARG A 142 37.89 0.60 -2.07
C ARG A 142 37.17 -0.36 -1.11
N ASN A 143 36.86 0.06 0.12
CA ASN A 143 36.17 -0.75 1.13
C ASN A 143 34.64 -0.51 1.18
N VAL A 144 34.07 0.25 0.25
CA VAL A 144 32.61 0.41 0.20
C VAL A 144 31.91 -0.94 -0.04
N PRO A 145 30.86 -1.27 0.74
CA PRO A 145 29.98 -2.40 0.43
C PRO A 145 29.36 -2.25 -0.96
N THR A 146 28.95 -3.36 -1.57
CA THR A 146 28.24 -3.32 -2.85
C THR A 146 27.02 -2.41 -2.77
N PHE A 147 26.84 -1.52 -3.76
CA PHE A 147 25.75 -0.55 -3.75
C PHE A 147 25.04 -0.45 -5.11
N PHE A 148 23.91 0.27 -5.13
CA PHE A 148 23.06 0.40 -6.30
C PHE A 148 22.99 1.87 -6.75
N GLU A 149 23.09 2.10 -8.06
CA GLU A 149 22.81 3.39 -8.70
C GLU A 149 21.78 3.17 -9.81
N THR A 150 20.88 4.15 -10.00
CA THR A 150 19.81 4.02 -11.00
C THR A 150 19.64 5.28 -11.83
N ILE A 151 19.41 5.07 -13.12
CA ILE A 151 19.04 6.11 -14.09
C ILE A 151 17.51 6.26 -14.16
N VAL A 152 16.76 5.38 -13.49
CA VAL A 152 15.29 5.42 -13.44
C VAL A 152 14.86 6.53 -12.48
N LYS A 153 14.73 7.75 -13.01
CA LYS A 153 14.32 8.95 -12.25
C LYS A 153 12.81 9.08 -12.06
N THR A 154 12.02 8.51 -12.98
CA THR A 154 10.56 8.47 -12.89
C THR A 154 10.12 7.18 -12.24
N LEU A 155 9.77 7.25 -10.95
CA LEU A 155 9.11 6.15 -10.27
C LEU A 155 7.78 5.86 -10.98
N ASN A 156 7.50 4.59 -11.26
CA ASN A 156 6.17 4.17 -11.70
C ASN A 156 5.16 4.60 -10.63
N LYS A 157 4.20 5.45 -11.00
CA LYS A 157 3.16 5.98 -10.11
C LYS A 157 1.77 5.41 -10.40
N ASN A 158 1.68 4.33 -11.19
CA ASN A 158 0.44 3.59 -11.38
C ASN A 158 0.17 2.70 -10.15
N ILE A 159 -1.02 2.77 -9.58
CA ILE A 159 -1.46 1.86 -8.52
C ILE A 159 -2.84 1.30 -8.82
N LEU A 160 -3.14 0.16 -8.20
CA LEU A 160 -4.45 -0.47 -8.27
C LEU A 160 -5.08 -0.51 -6.89
N LEU A 161 -6.31 -0.02 -6.77
CA LEU A 161 -7.16 -0.24 -5.61
C LEU A 161 -8.20 -1.31 -5.95
N VAL A 162 -8.38 -2.30 -5.09
CA VAL A 162 -9.35 -3.39 -5.28
C VAL A 162 -10.39 -3.32 -4.17
N SER A 163 -11.64 -3.05 -4.55
CA SER A 163 -12.78 -2.94 -3.65
C SER A 163 -13.68 -4.17 -3.75
N PRO A 164 -14.38 -4.57 -2.66
CA PRO A 164 -15.50 -5.48 -2.75
C PRO A 164 -16.57 -4.98 -3.74
N GLN A 165 -17.25 -5.91 -4.39
CA GLN A 165 -18.22 -5.61 -5.46
C GLN A 165 -19.66 -5.40 -4.94
N ASN A 166 -19.87 -5.43 -3.63
CA ASN A 166 -21.19 -5.37 -3.01
C ASN A 166 -21.81 -3.97 -3.12
N ASN A 167 -21.03 -2.92 -2.83
CA ASN A 167 -21.48 -1.53 -2.90
C ASN A 167 -20.65 -0.72 -3.90
N LYS A 168 -21.16 0.45 -4.25
CA LYS A 168 -20.43 1.41 -5.09
C LYS A 168 -19.31 2.07 -4.30
N VAL A 169 -18.35 2.63 -5.02
CA VAL A 169 -17.23 3.42 -4.46
C VAL A 169 -17.34 4.88 -4.93
N PRO A 170 -17.63 5.86 -4.03
CA PRO A 170 -18.10 5.69 -2.66
C PRO A 170 -19.51 5.08 -2.62
N PRO A 171 -19.97 4.56 -1.46
CA PRO A 171 -21.27 3.90 -1.35
C PRO A 171 -22.43 4.92 -1.37
N ASP A 172 -23.57 4.51 -1.92
CA ASP A 172 -24.81 5.32 -1.90
C ASP A 172 -25.41 5.43 -0.48
N GLY A 173 -25.08 4.48 0.42
CA GLY A 173 -25.56 4.41 1.80
C GLY A 173 -24.60 3.63 2.72
N TYR A 174 -25.01 2.43 3.15
CA TYR A 174 -24.16 1.52 3.91
C TYR A 174 -22.97 1.02 3.06
N GLY A 175 -21.78 1.02 3.67
CA GLY A 175 -20.53 0.64 3.04
C GLY A 175 -19.37 1.29 3.78
N GLY A 176 -18.61 0.50 4.53
CA GLY A 176 -17.43 0.98 5.26
C GLY A 176 -16.19 0.91 4.38
N ILE A 177 -15.95 -0.29 3.83
CA ILE A 177 -14.79 -0.60 2.99
C ILE A 177 -14.74 0.32 1.77
N GLU A 178 -15.86 0.47 1.08
CA GLU A 178 -15.94 1.30 -0.13
C GLU A 178 -15.70 2.79 0.16
N ARG A 179 -15.97 3.25 1.39
CA ARG A 179 -15.63 4.61 1.83
C ARG A 179 -14.12 4.77 2.01
N ILE A 180 -13.45 3.78 2.61
CA ILE A 180 -11.98 3.78 2.76
C ILE A 180 -11.30 3.70 1.38
N VAL A 181 -11.81 2.91 0.45
CA VAL A 181 -11.30 2.88 -0.95
C VAL A 181 -11.44 4.25 -1.62
N ALA A 182 -12.58 4.93 -1.43
CA ALA A 182 -12.77 6.29 -1.95
C ALA A 182 -11.79 7.31 -1.34
N GLU A 183 -11.48 7.19 -0.05
CA GLU A 183 -10.46 8.01 0.62
C GLU A 183 -9.04 7.71 0.14
N ALA A 184 -8.70 6.44 -0.06
CA ALA A 184 -7.43 6.01 -0.66
C ALA A 184 -7.26 6.61 -2.06
N TYR A 185 -8.30 6.55 -2.90
CA TYR A 185 -8.30 7.13 -4.24
C TYR A 185 -8.00 8.64 -4.21
N LYS A 186 -8.70 9.39 -3.35
CA LYS A 186 -8.49 10.83 -3.16
C LYS A 186 -7.04 11.12 -2.74
N TYR A 187 -6.51 10.39 -1.77
CA TYR A 187 -5.16 10.58 -1.27
C TYR A 187 -4.11 10.35 -2.35
N TYR A 188 -4.12 9.19 -3.00
CA TYR A 188 -3.10 8.83 -3.99
C TYR A 188 -3.16 9.73 -5.23
N THR A 189 -4.36 10.12 -5.67
CA THR A 189 -4.49 11.10 -6.76
C THR A 189 -3.87 12.45 -6.38
N ALA A 190 -4.07 12.92 -5.14
CA ALA A 190 -3.47 14.16 -4.65
C ALA A 190 -1.93 14.10 -4.54
N GLU A 191 -1.36 12.92 -4.26
CA GLU A 191 0.09 12.67 -4.26
C GLU A 191 0.67 12.44 -5.67
N GLY A 192 -0.17 12.60 -6.70
CA GLY A 192 0.20 12.52 -8.12
C GLY A 192 0.36 11.09 -8.64
N TYR A 193 -0.36 10.12 -8.07
CA TYR A 193 -0.46 8.77 -8.62
C TYR A 193 -1.54 8.68 -9.70
N GLU A 194 -1.33 7.78 -10.65
CA GLU A 194 -2.37 7.29 -11.56
C GLU A 194 -3.04 6.10 -10.87
N VAL A 195 -4.34 6.23 -10.56
CA VAL A 195 -5.06 5.26 -9.71
C VAL A 195 -6.15 4.57 -10.52
N ASP A 196 -5.98 3.27 -10.75
CA ASP A 196 -7.04 2.41 -11.25
C ASP A 196 -7.81 1.77 -10.10
N VAL A 197 -9.10 1.51 -10.29
CA VAL A 197 -9.96 0.91 -9.26
C VAL A 197 -10.77 -0.24 -9.84
N ILE A 198 -10.63 -1.43 -9.24
CA ILE A 198 -11.59 -2.51 -9.41
C ILE A 198 -12.73 -2.28 -8.42
N SER A 199 -13.91 -1.98 -8.92
CA SER A 199 -15.08 -1.64 -8.10
C SER A 199 -16.37 -2.04 -8.81
N LYS A 200 -17.49 -2.05 -8.06
CA LYS A 200 -18.81 -2.31 -8.63
C LYS A 200 -19.12 -1.38 -9.79
N GLU A 201 -19.72 -1.92 -10.85
CA GLU A 201 -20.20 -1.15 -12.01
C GLU A 201 -21.04 0.07 -11.58
N GLY A 202 -20.85 1.20 -12.25
CA GLY A 202 -21.50 2.48 -11.91
C GLY A 202 -20.96 3.19 -10.67
N SER A 203 -19.85 2.71 -10.09
CA SER A 203 -19.10 3.47 -9.07
C SER A 203 -18.52 4.75 -9.63
N LYS A 204 -18.41 5.79 -8.80
CA LYS A 204 -17.74 7.04 -9.19
C LYS A 204 -16.24 6.80 -9.46
N TYR A 205 -15.60 6.00 -8.61
CA TYR A 205 -14.21 5.60 -8.78
C TYR A 205 -14.20 4.17 -9.31
N HIS A 206 -14.00 4.05 -10.63
CA HIS A 206 -14.17 2.80 -11.36
C HIS A 206 -13.26 2.77 -12.60
N THR A 207 -12.55 1.66 -12.77
CA THR A 207 -11.84 1.32 -14.01
C THR A 207 -12.45 0.09 -14.65
N CYS A 208 -12.75 -0.94 -13.86
CA CYS A 208 -13.38 -2.18 -14.30
C CYS A 208 -13.99 -2.94 -13.10
N THR A 209 -14.75 -4.00 -13.39
CA THR A 209 -15.29 -4.91 -12.38
C THR A 209 -14.29 -6.05 -12.10
N MET A 210 -14.56 -6.82 -11.04
CA MET A 210 -13.73 -7.99 -10.68
C MET A 210 -13.65 -9.05 -11.79
N ASP A 211 -14.67 -9.14 -12.64
CA ASP A 211 -14.73 -10.11 -13.75
C ASP A 211 -13.62 -9.88 -14.79
N SER A 212 -13.10 -8.65 -14.90
CA SER A 212 -12.01 -8.30 -15.82
C SER A 212 -10.61 -8.50 -15.23
N LEU A 213 -10.49 -9.06 -14.01
CA LEU A 213 -9.20 -9.21 -13.33
C LEU A 213 -8.17 -10.00 -14.16
N GLU A 214 -8.63 -11.01 -14.90
CA GLU A 214 -7.74 -11.87 -15.71
C GLU A 214 -7.16 -11.16 -16.94
N ASP A 215 -7.86 -10.15 -17.46
CA ASP A 215 -7.46 -9.38 -18.63
C ASP A 215 -6.58 -8.18 -18.28
N LEU A 216 -6.48 -7.83 -16.98
CA LEU A 216 -5.69 -6.69 -16.53
C LEU A 216 -4.18 -6.96 -16.64
N ASN A 217 -3.46 -6.03 -17.28
CA ASN A 217 -2.00 -5.99 -17.21
C ASN A 217 -1.54 -5.51 -15.82
N LEU A 218 -1.57 -6.40 -14.83
CA LEU A 218 -1.15 -6.10 -13.45
C LEU A 218 0.31 -5.65 -13.34
N GLY A 219 1.17 -6.02 -14.30
CA GLY A 219 2.58 -5.63 -14.32
C GLY A 219 2.81 -4.11 -14.42
N LYS A 220 1.83 -3.34 -14.90
CA LYS A 220 1.93 -1.88 -15.00
C LYS A 220 1.87 -1.17 -13.64
N TYR A 221 1.36 -1.82 -12.60
CA TYR A 221 1.20 -1.18 -11.29
C TYR A 221 2.48 -1.25 -10.46
N ARG A 222 2.74 -0.22 -9.67
CA ARG A 222 3.82 -0.17 -8.68
C ARG A 222 3.52 -1.08 -7.50
N PHE A 223 2.29 -1.00 -7.01
CA PHE A 223 1.74 -1.84 -5.95
C PHE A 223 0.21 -1.87 -6.07
N ILE A 224 -0.38 -2.83 -5.36
CA ILE A 224 -1.83 -3.07 -5.33
C ILE A 224 -2.29 -2.97 -3.88
N ILE A 225 -3.36 -2.24 -3.61
CA ILE A 225 -4.03 -2.24 -2.29
C ILE A 225 -5.37 -2.94 -2.46
N ASN A 226 -5.52 -4.05 -1.76
CA ASN A 226 -6.66 -4.92 -1.85
C ASN A 226 -7.47 -4.91 -0.56
N TYR A 227 -8.77 -4.64 -0.71
CA TYR A 227 -9.76 -4.72 0.37
C TYR A 227 -10.73 -5.90 0.18
N GLU A 228 -10.55 -6.71 -0.87
CA GLU A 228 -11.24 -7.99 -1.03
C GLU A 228 -10.55 -9.08 -0.21
N HIS A 229 -11.32 -10.02 0.30
CA HIS A 229 -10.87 -11.07 1.22
C HIS A 229 -11.09 -12.49 0.66
N ASP A 230 -11.51 -12.58 -0.60
CA ASP A 230 -11.56 -13.83 -1.33
C ASP A 230 -10.14 -14.35 -1.60
N GLU A 231 -9.89 -15.60 -1.23
CA GLU A 231 -8.57 -16.23 -1.32
C GLU A 231 -8.08 -16.34 -2.77
N GLU A 232 -8.97 -16.65 -3.72
CA GLU A 232 -8.60 -16.80 -5.12
C GLU A 232 -8.22 -15.44 -5.72
N VAL A 233 -8.97 -14.39 -5.39
CA VAL A 233 -8.62 -13.01 -5.78
C VAL A 233 -7.25 -12.63 -5.23
N VAL A 234 -6.99 -12.86 -3.94
CA VAL A 234 -5.69 -12.53 -3.32
C VAL A 234 -4.55 -13.28 -4.02
N LYS A 235 -4.69 -14.60 -4.24
CA LYS A 235 -3.69 -15.42 -4.95
C LYS A 235 -3.45 -14.95 -6.37
N LYS A 236 -4.50 -14.55 -7.11
CA LYS A 236 -4.36 -13.98 -8.46
C LYS A 236 -3.55 -12.69 -8.44
N LEU A 237 -3.84 -11.80 -7.48
CA LEU A 237 -3.11 -10.54 -7.34
C LEU A 237 -1.62 -10.78 -6.99
N THR A 238 -1.30 -11.70 -6.08
CA THR A 238 0.09 -11.96 -5.69
C THR A 238 0.91 -12.61 -6.82
N ASN A 239 0.27 -13.45 -7.64
CA ASN A 239 0.91 -14.06 -8.82
C ASN A 239 1.29 -13.04 -9.91
N SER A 240 0.89 -11.76 -9.78
CA SER A 240 1.32 -10.69 -10.70
C SER A 240 2.79 -10.30 -10.57
N GLY A 241 3.48 -10.73 -9.51
CA GLY A 241 4.84 -10.30 -9.18
C GLY A 241 4.91 -8.83 -8.77
N ARG A 242 3.79 -8.26 -8.30
CA ARG A 242 3.70 -6.92 -7.70
C ARG A 242 3.53 -7.04 -6.19
N ARG A 243 3.90 -6.00 -5.45
CA ARG A 243 3.60 -5.92 -4.02
C ARG A 243 2.10 -5.75 -3.82
N VAL A 244 1.49 -6.66 -3.08
CA VAL A 244 0.04 -6.66 -2.78
C VAL A 244 -0.14 -6.42 -1.29
N PHE A 245 -0.80 -5.32 -0.95
CA PHE A 245 -1.18 -4.96 0.41
C PHE A 245 -2.64 -5.37 0.63
N VAL A 246 -2.88 -6.33 1.50
CA VAL A 246 -4.24 -6.82 1.80
C VAL A 246 -4.71 -6.26 3.14
N ILE A 247 -5.75 -5.42 3.11
CA ILE A 247 -6.33 -4.81 4.31
C ILE A 247 -7.50 -5.66 4.78
N LEU A 248 -7.37 -6.27 5.96
CA LEU A 248 -8.36 -7.18 6.50
C LEU A 248 -9.45 -6.42 7.26
N GLU A 249 -10.50 -6.04 6.54
CA GLU A 249 -11.63 -5.25 7.07
C GLU A 249 -12.61 -6.06 7.94
N ASN A 250 -12.45 -7.38 8.03
CA ASN A 250 -13.37 -8.30 8.70
C ASN A 250 -12.67 -9.25 9.70
N ASN A 251 -13.41 -9.78 10.68
CA ASN A 251 -12.88 -10.67 11.75
C ASN A 251 -13.24 -12.17 11.57
N PHE A 252 -13.53 -12.62 10.34
CA PHE A 252 -13.92 -14.01 10.09
C PHE A 252 -12.73 -14.98 10.10
N ALA A 253 -12.26 -15.36 11.30
CA ALA A 253 -11.10 -16.23 11.50
C ALA A 253 -11.12 -17.56 10.71
N LYS A 254 -12.30 -18.18 10.49
CA LYS A 254 -12.42 -19.40 9.67
C LYS A 254 -12.15 -19.19 8.18
N LYS A 255 -12.43 -18.00 7.66
CA LYS A 255 -12.22 -17.65 6.25
C LYS A 255 -10.78 -17.18 5.96
N LEU A 256 -9.98 -16.98 7.00
CA LEU A 256 -8.70 -16.26 6.89
C LEU A 256 -7.51 -17.12 7.33
N MET A 257 -7.67 -18.46 7.37
CA MET A 257 -6.54 -19.37 7.58
C MET A 257 -5.51 -19.24 6.45
N TYR A 258 -5.97 -18.97 5.22
CA TYR A 258 -5.13 -18.82 4.03
C TYR A 258 -4.08 -17.71 4.16
N VAL A 259 -4.27 -16.76 5.09
CA VAL A 259 -3.29 -15.70 5.37
C VAL A 259 -1.91 -16.28 5.72
N LYS A 260 -1.84 -17.50 6.25
CA LYS A 260 -0.59 -18.21 6.53
C LYS A 260 0.04 -18.88 5.31
N ASP A 261 -0.77 -19.10 4.27
CA ASP A 261 -0.42 -19.93 3.12
C ASP A 261 -0.14 -19.06 1.88
N VAL A 262 -0.19 -17.73 2.01
CA VAL A 262 0.08 -16.76 0.95
C VAL A 262 1.27 -15.89 1.35
N ASP A 263 2.48 -16.38 1.05
CA ASP A 263 3.74 -15.73 1.44
C ASP A 263 4.01 -14.40 0.70
N ASP A 264 3.46 -14.23 -0.51
CA ASP A 264 3.73 -13.09 -1.39
C ASP A 264 2.79 -11.88 -1.18
N ALA A 265 1.92 -11.91 -0.15
CA ALA A 265 1.06 -10.79 0.23
C ALA A 265 1.46 -10.18 1.57
N GLU A 266 1.36 -8.86 1.66
CA GLU A 266 1.52 -8.11 2.91
C GLU A 266 0.12 -7.91 3.54
N PHE A 267 -0.19 -8.67 4.59
CA PHE A 267 -1.49 -8.60 5.28
C PHE A 267 -1.47 -7.61 6.45
N PHE A 268 -2.53 -6.81 6.55
CA PHE A 268 -2.68 -5.80 7.58
C PHE A 268 -4.03 -5.90 8.27
N VAL A 269 -4.03 -5.59 9.57
CA VAL A 269 -5.23 -5.44 10.39
C VAL A 269 -5.48 -3.96 10.66
N ILE A 270 -6.71 -3.60 11.03
CA ILE A 270 -7.15 -2.21 11.16
C ILE A 270 -7.26 -1.72 12.61
N SER A 271 -7.03 -2.58 13.60
CA SER A 271 -6.98 -2.17 15.00
C SER A 271 -6.13 -3.08 15.89
N PRO A 272 -5.67 -2.59 17.07
CA PRO A 272 -5.03 -3.43 18.07
C PRO A 272 -5.92 -4.58 18.55
N SER A 273 -7.24 -4.34 18.64
CA SER A 273 -8.21 -5.37 19.03
C SER A 273 -8.26 -6.51 18.02
N GLN A 274 -8.26 -6.18 16.72
CA GLN A 274 -8.19 -7.17 15.65
C GLN A 274 -6.83 -7.89 15.66
N GLN A 275 -5.71 -7.18 15.79
CA GLN A 275 -4.38 -7.81 15.88
C GLN A 275 -4.33 -8.87 16.99
N LYS A 276 -4.88 -8.55 18.17
CA LYS A 276 -4.97 -9.49 19.30
C LYS A 276 -5.81 -10.73 18.95
N GLN A 277 -6.89 -10.58 18.18
CA GLN A 277 -7.71 -11.70 17.71
C GLN A 277 -6.93 -12.60 16.75
N TYR A 278 -6.21 -12.04 15.78
CA TYR A 278 -5.39 -12.82 14.85
C TYR A 278 -4.28 -13.56 15.58
N ARG A 279 -3.61 -12.90 16.53
CA ARG A 279 -2.60 -13.56 17.37
C ARG A 279 -3.18 -14.71 18.18
N LYS A 280 -4.36 -14.52 18.78
CA LYS A 280 -5.03 -15.55 19.59
C LYS A 280 -5.51 -16.74 18.74
N ASN A 281 -6.12 -16.48 17.59
CA ASN A 281 -6.83 -17.49 16.81
C ASN A 281 -5.92 -18.18 15.77
N LEU A 282 -4.95 -17.44 15.22
CA LEU A 282 -4.07 -17.93 14.16
C LEU A 282 -2.60 -17.97 14.59
N GLY A 283 -2.21 -17.40 15.72
CA GLY A 283 -0.80 -17.38 16.15
C GLY A 283 0.09 -16.42 15.35
N ILE A 284 -0.51 -15.55 14.52
CA ILE A 284 0.21 -14.57 13.68
C ILE A 284 0.00 -13.15 14.23
N THR A 285 1.03 -12.32 14.09
CA THR A 285 0.94 -10.89 14.41
C THR A 285 1.09 -10.10 13.12
N LEU A 286 0.06 -9.32 12.78
CA LEU A 286 0.01 -8.51 11.56
C LEU A 286 0.14 -7.03 11.93
N ASP A 287 0.77 -6.24 11.06
CA ASP A 287 0.90 -4.80 11.27
C ASP A 287 -0.46 -4.10 11.17
N ILE A 288 -0.58 -2.99 11.90
CA ILE A 288 -1.83 -2.22 11.97
C ILE A 288 -1.79 -1.08 10.96
N LYS A 289 -2.77 -1.07 10.04
CA LYS A 289 -3.12 0.07 9.18
C LYS A 289 -4.56 0.49 9.53
N PRO A 290 -4.75 1.47 10.43
CA PRO A 290 -6.08 1.84 10.86
C PRO A 290 -6.91 2.42 9.71
N ASN A 291 -8.24 2.28 9.81
CA ASN A 291 -9.13 3.00 8.92
C ASN A 291 -9.12 4.50 9.19
N SER A 292 -9.72 5.24 8.27
CA SER A 292 -9.70 6.69 8.24
C SER A 292 -11.09 7.31 8.09
N ILE A 293 -11.10 8.64 8.11
CA ILE A 293 -12.27 9.47 7.86
C ILE A 293 -11.90 10.75 7.08
N ASP A 294 -12.80 11.23 6.23
CA ASP A 294 -12.77 12.59 5.66
C ASP A 294 -13.24 13.62 6.70
N THR A 295 -12.32 14.23 7.44
CA THR A 295 -12.65 15.17 8.53
C THR A 295 -13.18 16.52 8.04
N ASP A 296 -13.01 16.84 6.76
CA ASP A 296 -13.61 18.04 6.17
C ASP A 296 -15.09 17.82 5.85
N PHE A 297 -15.45 16.59 5.48
CA PHE A 297 -16.83 16.20 5.21
C PHE A 297 -17.61 15.92 6.50
N PHE A 298 -17.08 15.05 7.38
CA PHE A 298 -17.66 14.79 8.69
C PHE A 298 -17.17 15.81 9.70
N ARG A 299 -17.99 16.85 9.90
CA ARG A 299 -17.67 17.97 10.78
C ARG A 299 -18.86 18.48 11.57
N ILE A 300 -18.55 19.28 12.58
CA ILE A 300 -19.55 20.06 13.31
C ILE A 300 -20.09 21.14 12.36
N THR A 301 -21.41 21.20 12.21
CA THR A 301 -22.11 22.16 11.36
C THR A 301 -23.11 23.03 12.14
N GLY A 302 -23.34 22.74 13.42
CA GLY A 302 -24.22 23.49 14.29
C GLY A 302 -23.90 23.29 15.77
N THR A 303 -24.47 24.14 16.63
CA THR A 303 -24.20 24.17 18.08
C THR A 303 -25.32 23.57 18.93
N TYR A 304 -26.50 23.31 18.35
CA TYR A 304 -27.67 22.81 19.07
C TYR A 304 -28.04 21.40 18.63
N ARG A 305 -28.20 20.50 19.62
CA ARG A 305 -28.55 19.08 19.44
C ARG A 305 -29.88 18.79 20.13
N ALA A 306 -30.96 18.69 19.34
CA ALA A 306 -32.31 18.57 19.85
C ALA A 306 -32.67 17.15 20.29
N LYS A 307 -32.14 16.14 19.59
CA LYS A 307 -32.53 14.73 19.76
C LYS A 307 -31.57 14.00 20.70
N ASP A 308 -32.04 12.93 21.34
CA ASP A 308 -31.24 12.22 22.34
C ASP A 308 -30.24 11.25 21.70
N ILE A 309 -30.67 10.07 21.25
CA ILE A 309 -29.79 8.98 20.77
C ILE A 309 -30.06 8.67 19.30
N VAL A 310 -28.99 8.48 18.53
CA VAL A 310 -29.05 7.87 17.20
C VAL A 310 -28.18 6.63 17.12
N TYR A 311 -28.68 5.63 16.40
CA TYR A 311 -27.91 4.52 15.86
C TYR A 311 -27.89 4.63 14.33
N ILE A 312 -26.71 4.50 13.71
CA ILE A 312 -26.58 4.44 12.24
C ILE A 312 -25.72 3.23 11.87
N GLY A 313 -26.29 2.27 11.14
CA GLY A 313 -25.58 1.07 10.70
C GLY A 313 -26.53 -0.05 10.27
N GLY A 314 -25.97 -1.19 9.83
CA GLY A 314 -26.79 -2.36 9.51
C GLY A 314 -27.49 -2.93 10.74
N PHE A 315 -28.69 -3.49 10.57
CA PHE A 315 -29.44 -4.18 11.62
C PHE A 315 -29.12 -5.66 11.62
N GLY A 316 -28.39 -6.12 12.64
CA GLY A 316 -27.98 -7.51 12.82
C GLY A 316 -27.67 -7.79 14.29
N GLN A 317 -27.71 -9.05 14.72
CA GLN A 317 -27.56 -9.41 16.14
C GLN A 317 -26.20 -8.97 16.71
N GLN A 318 -25.13 -9.06 15.90
CA GLN A 318 -23.78 -8.61 16.25
C GLN A 318 -23.68 -7.11 16.57
N LYS A 319 -24.68 -6.32 16.19
CA LYS A 319 -24.75 -4.88 16.45
C LYS A 319 -25.49 -4.53 17.75
N SER A 320 -26.10 -5.54 18.38
CA SER A 320 -26.71 -5.45 19.72
C SER A 320 -27.73 -4.33 19.87
N LEU A 321 -28.70 -4.31 18.95
CA LEU A 321 -29.74 -3.28 18.89
C LEU A 321 -30.69 -3.33 20.09
N ILE A 322 -30.95 -4.52 20.67
CA ILE A 322 -31.78 -4.67 21.88
C ILE A 322 -31.11 -3.96 23.07
N SER A 323 -29.82 -4.21 23.31
CA SER A 323 -29.04 -3.48 24.33
C SER A 323 -29.10 -1.95 24.14
N CYS A 324 -29.11 -1.47 22.90
CA CYS A 324 -29.24 -0.03 22.63
C CYS A 324 -30.60 0.52 23.10
N ILE A 325 -31.68 -0.23 22.90
CA ILE A 325 -33.03 0.13 23.38
C ILE A 325 -33.08 0.06 24.91
N GLU A 326 -32.47 -0.95 25.52
CA GLU A 326 -32.44 -1.09 26.99
C GLU A 326 -31.74 0.09 27.66
N TYR A 327 -30.62 0.55 27.09
CA TYR A 327 -29.97 1.78 27.56
C TYR A 327 -30.90 2.99 27.46
N ALA A 328 -31.56 3.18 26.32
CA ALA A 328 -32.49 4.28 26.10
C ALA A 328 -33.66 4.24 27.09
N LYS A 329 -34.28 3.06 27.28
CA LYS A 329 -35.36 2.81 28.25
C LYS A 329 -34.94 3.13 29.68
N LYS A 330 -33.77 2.64 30.11
CA LYS A 330 -33.22 2.84 31.46
C LYS A 330 -33.06 4.31 31.82
N HIS A 331 -32.76 5.16 30.84
CA HIS A 331 -32.49 6.58 31.01
C HIS A 331 -33.59 7.51 30.46
N ASP A 332 -34.72 6.94 30.06
CA ASP A 332 -35.89 7.66 29.51
C ASP A 332 -35.59 8.55 28.28
N LEU A 333 -34.66 8.11 27.42
CA LEU A 333 -34.18 8.85 26.24
C LEU A 333 -34.83 8.36 24.94
N SER A 334 -35.07 9.26 23.98
CA SER A 334 -35.48 8.85 22.64
C SER A 334 -34.35 8.21 21.85
N ILE A 335 -34.65 7.19 21.04
CA ILE A 335 -33.67 6.51 20.18
C ILE A 335 -34.20 6.27 18.76
N ASP A 336 -33.45 6.77 17.78
CA ASP A 336 -33.74 6.58 16.36
C ASP A 336 -32.70 5.63 15.72
N PHE A 337 -33.17 4.59 15.04
CA PHE A 337 -32.34 3.62 14.31
C PHE A 337 -32.41 3.87 12.81
N TYR A 338 -31.31 4.29 12.19
CA TYR A 338 -31.17 4.42 10.74
C TYR A 338 -30.28 3.31 10.18
N GLY A 339 -30.74 2.62 9.14
CA GLY A 339 -29.99 1.50 8.65
C GLY A 339 -30.70 0.58 7.69
N LYS A 340 -29.95 -0.44 7.27
CA LYS A 340 -30.40 -1.51 6.39
C LYS A 340 -30.56 -2.80 7.19
N ASP A 341 -31.63 -3.53 6.92
CA ASP A 341 -31.78 -4.89 7.43
C ASP A 341 -30.69 -5.81 6.85
N ILE A 342 -29.87 -6.39 7.73
CA ILE A 342 -28.82 -7.36 7.38
C ILE A 342 -28.94 -8.63 8.23
N PHE A 343 -30.12 -8.90 8.82
CA PHE A 343 -30.35 -10.12 9.57
C PHE A 343 -30.19 -11.34 8.64
N ILE A 344 -29.50 -12.35 9.14
CA ILE A 344 -29.39 -13.65 8.47
C ILE A 344 -30.45 -14.61 9.03
N ASP A 345 -30.72 -15.71 8.32
CA ASP A 345 -31.78 -16.65 8.70
C ASP A 345 -31.67 -17.19 10.13
N SER A 346 -30.45 -17.35 10.65
CA SER A 346 -30.21 -17.79 12.02
C SER A 346 -30.49 -16.72 13.09
N GLU A 347 -30.78 -15.48 12.69
CA GLU A 347 -31.02 -14.33 13.59
C GLU A 347 -32.50 -13.90 13.63
N ARG A 348 -33.40 -14.65 12.99
CA ARG A 348 -34.84 -14.32 12.91
C ARG A 348 -35.51 -14.16 14.27
N GLU A 349 -35.11 -14.92 15.29
CA GLU A 349 -35.70 -14.78 16.62
C GLU A 349 -35.28 -13.46 17.28
N TYR A 350 -33.99 -13.14 17.21
CA TYR A 350 -33.48 -11.85 17.67
C TYR A 350 -34.13 -10.67 16.91
N GLN A 351 -34.35 -10.80 15.60
CA GLN A 351 -35.06 -9.79 14.82
C GLN A 351 -36.48 -9.55 15.37
N LYS A 352 -37.23 -10.61 15.70
CA LYS A 352 -38.57 -10.46 16.30
C LYS A 352 -38.49 -9.77 17.67
N GLU A 353 -37.54 -10.17 18.50
CA GLU A 353 -37.33 -9.56 19.83
C GLU A 353 -36.99 -8.07 19.71
N PHE A 354 -36.12 -7.69 18.76
CA PHE A 354 -35.80 -6.30 18.45
C PHE A 354 -37.04 -5.51 18.01
N MET A 355 -37.82 -6.03 17.05
CA MET A 355 -39.04 -5.39 16.58
C MET A 355 -40.07 -5.22 17.70
N LYS A 356 -40.21 -6.23 18.57
CA LYS A 356 -41.05 -6.16 19.77
C LYS A 356 -40.57 -5.10 20.74
N ALA A 357 -39.27 -5.05 21.02
CA ALA A 357 -38.66 -4.09 21.94
C ALA A 357 -38.86 -2.64 21.48
N VAL A 358 -38.79 -2.38 20.16
CA VAL A 358 -39.13 -1.09 19.54
C VAL A 358 -40.63 -0.79 19.70
N GLY A 359 -41.51 -1.75 19.41
CA GLY A 359 -42.97 -1.56 19.53
C GLY A 359 -43.45 -1.28 20.96
N GLU A 360 -42.76 -1.82 21.96
CA GLU A 360 -43.06 -1.59 23.38
C GLU A 360 -42.50 -0.26 23.92
N TYR A 361 -41.57 0.38 23.21
CA TYR A 361 -40.99 1.66 23.62
C TYR A 361 -41.42 2.79 22.71
N ASN A 362 -42.38 3.60 23.16
CA ASN A 362 -42.93 4.70 22.40
C ASN A 362 -41.92 5.81 22.02
N LYS A 363 -40.72 5.81 22.60
CA LYS A 363 -39.61 6.71 22.24
C LYS A 363 -38.53 6.06 21.36
N ALA A 364 -38.75 4.84 20.86
CA ALA A 364 -37.91 4.21 19.85
C ALA A 364 -38.53 4.32 18.46
N SER A 365 -37.71 4.46 17.42
CA SER A 365 -38.15 4.45 16.03
C SER A 365 -37.13 3.77 15.11
N ILE A 366 -37.62 2.93 14.19
CA ILE A 366 -36.82 2.40 13.07
C ILE A 366 -37.12 3.25 11.83
N LEU A 367 -36.05 3.72 11.21
CA LEU A 367 -36.07 4.64 10.08
C LEU A 367 -35.27 4.06 8.91
N HIS A 368 -35.21 4.81 7.80
CA HIS A 368 -34.59 4.38 6.55
C HIS A 368 -33.05 4.35 6.61
N GLU A 369 -32.44 3.72 5.61
CA GLU A 369 -31.00 3.82 5.34
C GLU A 369 -30.62 5.22 4.88
N VAL A 370 -29.46 5.73 5.32
CA VAL A 370 -29.04 7.12 5.10
C VAL A 370 -27.75 7.20 4.28
N ASN A 371 -27.70 8.19 3.39
CA ASN A 371 -26.48 8.53 2.66
C ASN A 371 -25.54 9.42 3.51
N ASP A 372 -24.33 9.66 3.02
CA ASP A 372 -23.30 10.41 3.77
C ASP A 372 -23.70 11.86 4.06
N ALA A 373 -24.42 12.54 3.17
CA ALA A 373 -24.87 13.92 3.41
C ALA A 373 -25.98 13.99 4.48
N GLU A 374 -26.87 12.99 4.51
CA GLU A 374 -27.88 12.85 5.55
C GLU A 374 -27.25 12.52 6.90
N LYS A 375 -26.25 11.62 6.93
CA LYS A 375 -25.50 11.30 8.15
C LYS A 375 -24.92 12.55 8.80
N VAL A 376 -24.25 13.42 8.05
CA VAL A 376 -23.66 14.64 8.62
C VAL A 376 -24.74 15.52 9.26
N LYS A 377 -25.92 15.66 8.64
CA LYS A 377 -27.05 16.42 9.22
C LYS A 377 -27.57 15.76 10.49
N LEU A 378 -27.82 14.45 10.44
CA LEU A 378 -28.32 13.69 11.58
C LEU A 378 -27.33 13.76 12.74
N LEU A 379 -26.07 13.39 12.53
CA LEU A 379 -25.03 13.40 13.56
C LEU A 379 -24.82 14.79 14.18
N ASN A 380 -25.20 15.90 13.53
CA ASN A 380 -25.16 17.22 14.15
C ASN A 380 -26.43 17.56 14.98
N GLY A 381 -27.51 16.81 14.83
CA GLY A 381 -28.79 17.01 15.53
C GLY A 381 -29.00 16.14 16.78
N TYR A 382 -28.23 15.06 16.97
CA TYR A 382 -28.33 14.18 18.15
C TYR A 382 -27.23 14.47 19.18
N LYS A 383 -27.56 14.33 20.46
CA LYS A 383 -26.60 14.44 21.58
C LYS A 383 -25.66 13.24 21.62
N TYR A 384 -26.23 12.05 21.40
CA TYR A 384 -25.54 10.79 21.56
C TYR A 384 -25.59 9.93 20.31
N PHE A 385 -24.47 9.28 20.02
CA PHE A 385 -24.42 8.15 19.09
C PHE A 385 -24.20 6.87 19.88
N ILE A 386 -25.07 5.88 19.75
CA ILE A 386 -24.93 4.62 20.49
C ILE A 386 -24.28 3.54 19.63
N PHE A 387 -23.26 2.89 20.19
CA PHE A 387 -22.48 1.87 19.50
C PHE A 387 -22.08 0.76 20.47
N LEU A 388 -22.86 -0.32 20.51
CA LEU A 388 -22.69 -1.43 21.44
C LEU A 388 -22.39 -2.75 20.72
N PRO A 389 -21.39 -2.82 19.81
CA PRO A 389 -21.13 -4.05 19.09
C PRO A 389 -20.89 -5.20 20.08
N SER A 390 -21.41 -6.39 19.79
CA SER A 390 -21.08 -7.62 20.51
C SER A 390 -21.49 -7.71 21.99
N VAL A 391 -22.42 -6.88 22.47
CA VAL A 391 -22.98 -6.99 23.82
C VAL A 391 -23.99 -8.13 23.90
N ASP A 392 -24.90 -8.21 22.92
CA ASP A 392 -25.91 -9.27 22.84
C ASP A 392 -25.36 -10.61 22.32
N LYS A 393 -24.16 -10.59 21.70
CA LYS A 393 -23.55 -11.77 21.05
C LYS A 393 -22.03 -11.73 21.16
N ASP A 394 -21.47 -12.51 22.09
CA ASP A 394 -20.05 -12.51 22.43
C ASP A 394 -19.14 -13.07 21.32
N THR A 395 -19.69 -13.86 20.38
CA THR A 395 -18.93 -14.55 19.34
C THR A 395 -18.37 -13.65 18.24
N TRP A 396 -18.68 -12.36 18.25
CA TRP A 396 -18.19 -11.39 17.30
C TRP A 396 -17.46 -10.26 18.01
N VAL A 397 -16.50 -9.62 17.35
CA VAL A 397 -15.83 -8.42 17.85
C VAL A 397 -15.74 -7.45 16.69
N GLU A 398 -16.11 -6.19 16.88
CA GLU A 398 -16.00 -5.17 15.85
C GLU A 398 -14.53 -4.95 15.46
N PRO A 399 -14.15 -5.01 14.17
CA PRO A 399 -12.76 -4.81 13.73
C PRO A 399 -12.28 -3.37 13.88
N PHE A 400 -13.14 -2.36 13.70
CA PHE A 400 -12.79 -0.93 13.88
C PHE A 400 -13.98 -0.03 14.22
N GLY A 401 -15.07 -0.08 13.43
CA GLY A 401 -16.25 0.78 13.62
C GLY A 401 -16.08 2.19 13.03
N ILE A 402 -16.33 2.35 11.72
CA ILE A 402 -16.25 3.68 11.07
C ILE A 402 -17.38 4.60 11.55
N ALA A 403 -18.59 4.10 11.79
CA ALA A 403 -19.74 4.90 12.19
C ALA A 403 -19.56 5.70 13.51
N PRO A 404 -19.03 5.12 14.62
CA PRO A 404 -18.72 5.93 15.81
C PRO A 404 -17.57 6.91 15.56
N LEU A 405 -16.62 6.64 14.65
CA LEU A 405 -15.60 7.61 14.26
C LEU A 405 -16.23 8.81 13.53
N GLU A 406 -17.17 8.56 12.61
CA GLU A 406 -17.99 9.60 11.95
C GLU A 406 -18.76 10.44 12.97
N ALA A 407 -19.36 9.79 13.97
CA ALA A 407 -20.10 10.47 15.03
C ALA A 407 -19.20 11.39 15.88
N LEU A 408 -18.03 10.91 16.32
CA LEU A 408 -17.07 11.71 17.07
C LEU A 408 -16.56 12.89 16.24
N ALA A 409 -16.28 12.70 14.95
CA ALA A 409 -15.85 13.78 14.06
C ALA A 409 -16.93 14.86 13.89
N CYS A 410 -18.20 14.47 13.90
CA CYS A 410 -19.35 15.38 13.95
C CYS A 410 -19.66 15.91 15.35
N GLY A 411 -18.88 15.58 16.39
CA GLY A 411 -19.03 16.08 17.76
C GLY A 411 -20.12 15.40 18.61
N CYS A 412 -20.63 14.23 18.20
CA CYS A 412 -21.51 13.41 19.04
C CYS A 412 -20.71 12.78 20.19
N THR A 413 -21.28 12.77 21.39
CA THR A 413 -20.78 11.88 22.45
C THR A 413 -21.15 10.45 22.10
N VAL A 414 -20.18 9.53 22.03
CA VAL A 414 -20.46 8.12 21.75
C VAL A 414 -20.74 7.37 23.05
N ILE A 415 -21.85 6.63 23.09
CA ILE A 415 -22.20 5.66 24.15
C ILE A 415 -21.72 4.30 23.67
N THR A 416 -20.80 3.67 24.41
CA THR A 416 -20.21 2.39 24.00
C THR A 416 -19.78 1.52 25.17
N GLN A 417 -19.30 0.32 24.87
CA GLN A 417 -18.57 -0.54 25.81
C GLN A 417 -17.06 -0.33 25.69
N PHE A 418 -16.32 -0.62 26.77
CA PHE A 418 -14.86 -0.46 26.84
C PHE A 418 -14.08 -1.78 26.95
N ASP A 419 -14.74 -2.93 26.87
CA ASP A 419 -14.10 -4.23 27.13
C ASP A 419 -13.41 -4.81 25.90
N LYS A 420 -14.04 -4.65 24.72
CA LYS A 420 -13.56 -5.22 23.45
C LYS A 420 -14.06 -4.42 22.25
N GLY A 421 -13.42 -4.62 21.11
CA GLY A 421 -13.76 -3.97 19.85
C GLY A 421 -12.64 -3.04 19.35
N GLY A 422 -12.58 -2.87 18.04
CA GLY A 422 -11.62 -1.98 17.38
C GLY A 422 -11.92 -0.50 17.56
N HIS A 423 -13.16 -0.15 17.91
CA HIS A 423 -13.56 1.23 18.18
C HIS A 423 -12.79 1.83 19.35
N LEU A 424 -12.25 1.00 20.24
CA LEU A 424 -11.35 1.39 21.34
C LEU A 424 -10.02 1.99 20.86
N SER A 425 -9.73 1.94 19.55
CA SER A 425 -8.61 2.67 18.96
C SER A 425 -8.79 4.19 19.02
N PHE A 426 -10.04 4.66 19.13
CA PHE A 426 -10.38 6.08 19.13
C PHE A 426 -11.48 6.47 20.16
N CYS A 427 -12.33 5.55 20.59
CA CYS A 427 -13.25 5.75 21.71
C CYS A 427 -12.49 5.56 23.03
N THR A 428 -12.43 6.62 23.83
CA THR A 428 -11.79 6.70 25.14
C THR A 428 -12.78 7.25 26.16
N ARG A 429 -12.45 7.18 27.45
CA ARG A 429 -13.31 7.79 28.49
C ARG A 429 -13.31 9.33 28.46
N GLU A 430 -12.47 9.96 27.63
CA GLU A 430 -12.41 11.41 27.46
C GLU A 430 -13.38 11.91 26.38
N ASN A 431 -13.74 11.08 25.40
CA ASN A 431 -14.59 11.43 24.26
C ASN A 431 -15.85 10.56 24.10
N SER A 432 -15.98 9.50 24.91
CA SER A 432 -17.09 8.56 24.92
C SER A 432 -17.52 8.22 26.34
N ILE A 433 -18.72 7.66 26.51
CA ILE A 433 -19.28 7.25 27.80
C ILE A 433 -19.62 5.76 27.80
N SER A 434 -19.54 5.13 28.99
CA SER A 434 -19.91 3.72 29.14
C SER A 434 -21.43 3.58 29.04
N TYR A 435 -21.91 2.50 28.42
CA TYR A 435 -23.32 2.12 28.46
C TYR A 435 -23.81 1.73 29.87
N GLU A 436 -22.90 1.57 30.83
CA GLU A 436 -23.24 1.36 32.24
C GLU A 436 -23.52 2.68 32.98
N ASP A 437 -22.94 3.78 32.49
CA ASP A 437 -22.98 5.11 33.10
C ASP A 437 -24.24 5.89 32.69
N ALA A 438 -24.64 6.83 33.54
CA ALA A 438 -25.69 7.79 33.19
C ALA A 438 -25.26 8.68 32.00
N PRO A 439 -26.20 9.06 31.11
CA PRO A 439 -25.89 9.87 29.94
C PRO A 439 -25.37 11.24 30.36
N LYS A 440 -24.24 11.65 29.74
CA LYS A 440 -23.68 12.99 29.89
C LYS A 440 -23.13 13.46 28.55
N THR A 441 -23.52 14.66 28.13
CA THR A 441 -23.01 15.25 26.89
C THR A 441 -21.61 15.83 27.15
N LEU A 442 -20.64 15.41 26.35
CA LEU A 442 -19.29 15.95 26.35
C LEU A 442 -19.21 17.15 25.41
N ASP A 443 -18.17 17.97 25.56
CA ASP A 443 -17.91 19.12 24.71
C ASP A 443 -17.68 18.68 23.25
N PRO A 444 -18.53 19.08 22.28
CA PRO A 444 -18.44 18.60 20.91
C PRO A 444 -17.11 18.91 20.22
N GLU A 445 -16.50 20.06 20.50
CA GLU A 445 -15.23 20.47 19.89
C GLU A 445 -14.06 19.63 20.44
N LYS A 446 -14.05 19.35 21.75
CA LYS A 446 -13.06 18.43 22.34
C LYS A 446 -13.21 17.02 21.81
N VAL A 447 -14.45 16.55 21.67
CA VAL A 447 -14.77 15.24 21.09
C VAL A 447 -14.23 15.16 19.66
N ARG A 448 -14.56 16.13 18.80
CA ARG A 448 -14.04 16.20 17.42
C ARG A 448 -12.51 16.25 17.39
N GLY A 449 -11.90 17.10 18.21
CA GLY A 449 -10.45 17.26 18.27
C GLY A 449 -9.70 15.95 18.53
N SER A 450 -10.29 15.04 19.31
CA SER A 450 -9.67 13.75 19.66
C SER A 450 -9.49 12.79 18.47
N VAL A 451 -10.25 12.98 17.38
CA VAL A 451 -10.26 12.07 16.23
C VAL A 451 -9.64 12.65 14.96
N LEU A 452 -9.19 13.91 14.95
CA LEU A 452 -8.59 14.55 13.76
C LEU A 452 -7.34 13.83 13.22
N LYS A 453 -6.63 13.10 14.08
CA LYS A 453 -5.47 12.28 13.67
C LYS A 453 -5.85 11.10 12.75
N PHE A 454 -7.12 10.72 12.71
CA PHE A 454 -7.66 9.69 11.82
C PHE A 454 -8.08 10.26 10.45
N ASP A 455 -7.82 11.54 10.17
CA ASP A 455 -8.03 12.08 8.83
C ASP A 455 -7.29 11.24 7.79
N TYR A 456 -7.96 10.91 6.69
CA TYR A 456 -7.43 10.02 5.67
C TYR A 456 -6.05 10.46 5.16
N ARG A 457 -5.80 11.77 5.06
CA ARG A 457 -4.49 12.27 4.61
C ARG A 457 -3.38 11.89 5.58
N SER A 458 -3.66 11.95 6.88
CA SER A 458 -2.71 11.57 7.93
C SER A 458 -2.51 10.05 7.96
N ILE A 459 -3.58 9.28 7.85
CA ILE A 459 -3.55 7.82 7.89
C ILE A 459 -2.79 7.25 6.69
N PHE A 460 -3.17 7.62 5.46
CA PHE A 460 -2.50 7.11 4.26
C PHE A 460 -1.03 7.57 4.18
N LYS A 461 -0.71 8.81 4.60
CA LYS A 461 0.68 9.29 4.66
C LYS A 461 1.58 8.53 5.63
N THR A 462 1.01 8.07 6.74
CA THR A 462 1.76 7.44 7.85
C THR A 462 1.87 5.94 7.66
N TYR A 463 0.77 5.29 7.28
CA TYR A 463 0.66 3.83 7.34
C TYR A 463 0.72 3.15 5.97
N TYR A 464 0.44 3.84 4.86
CA TYR A 464 0.28 3.21 3.55
C TYR A 464 1.50 3.44 2.62
N PRO A 465 1.71 2.57 1.61
CA PRO A 465 2.89 2.60 0.75
C PRO A 465 3.00 3.87 -0.11
N LYS A 466 4.25 4.19 -0.50
CA LYS A 466 4.62 5.28 -1.40
C LYS A 466 5.38 4.75 -2.64
#